data_AF-A0A3B9YHK5-F1
#
_entry.id   AF-A0A3B9YHK5-F1
#
_cell.length_a   1.000
_cell.length_b   1.000
_cell.length_c   1.000
_cell.angle_alpha   90.00
_cell.angle_beta   90.00
_cell.angle_gamma   90.00
#
_symmetry.space_group_name_H-M   'P 1'
#
loop_
_entity.id
_entity.type
_entity.pdbx_description
1 polymer ?
#
loop_
_entity_poly.entity_id
_entity_poly.type
_entity_poly.pdbx_seq_one_letter_code
_entity_poly.pdbx_strand_id
1 'polypeptide(L)'
;MAPWLVLARNALPVAGAVWFGWTSFEVTLQVLFSGVAALAAMLAFQLAVLSALGDERVRRAPLGSRPYGPPLLWLLSLLLLSSPYWFLLFLTVVVANWTLPELQSNLSAILLPTALSLAASVAEEAGRGYGRMSAAEIRQEFKWHFSMHLARICVVSAMIVFLRSSIVVPLLMLGLTWVEIFPMRALRFFGGDKNLDPGNERRGDEERDRRHADAALGVGILLAAAAVVVLMRRPSPPPPPLSGPSRTPPPAAQCPYARRQTPPRRQLLPDSPWTKLDDILPDIMDVRGLPEGVWVVSKYAGFWFPGRALAPAAKIEFHGAVFEAAAGTAEELFLGGWDGGMWRGRVDGAPCVQPPPTGFGRVGVDALAWREGTLYAAWDGSLWTWREGQPAWTRLDVSSSAGRLTAVLPAGDKTLWAGGWEGLWRQEAGGWRQVWKGRGERERVSFLREGERGRVFVGTGDGLLILEDGRIVEHLFEGQWIGAAAEAPEGGFWAGSWQEGLLFWKGGSWHRVPLKTGTEPSFTGIAVDRAGVLWVGVYGSGVYVRPEASARLD
;
A
#
# COMPACT_ATOMS: atom_id res chain seq x y z
N MET A 1 -20.17 6.71 -32.66
CA MET A 1 -20.09 5.95 -31.40
C MET A 1 -21.43 6.05 -30.70
N ALA A 2 -22.00 4.93 -30.25
CA ALA A 2 -23.15 4.97 -29.34
C ALA A 2 -22.64 5.37 -27.94
N PRO A 3 -22.98 6.57 -27.42
CA PRO A 3 -22.41 7.10 -26.17
C PRO A 3 -22.61 6.19 -24.96
N TRP A 4 -23.68 5.39 -24.97
CA TRP A 4 -24.05 4.48 -23.91
C TRP A 4 -23.12 3.28 -23.75
N LEU A 5 -22.55 2.76 -24.84
CA LEU A 5 -21.58 1.64 -24.77
C LEU A 5 -20.26 2.10 -24.14
N VAL A 6 -19.83 3.31 -24.49
CA VAL A 6 -18.63 3.94 -23.91
C VAL A 6 -18.83 4.17 -22.41
N LEU A 7 -19.98 4.70 -22.01
CA LEU A 7 -20.34 4.90 -20.62
C LEU A 7 -20.40 3.58 -19.84
N ALA A 8 -21.05 2.55 -20.38
CA ALA A 8 -21.16 1.25 -19.74
C ALA A 8 -19.79 0.58 -19.54
N ARG A 9 -18.91 0.67 -20.55
CA ARG A 9 -17.53 0.17 -20.46
C ARG A 9 -16.73 0.87 -19.37
N ASN A 10 -16.82 2.20 -19.28
CA ASN A 10 -16.05 2.98 -18.31
C ASN A 10 -16.69 3.00 -16.91
N ALA A 11 -17.93 2.55 -16.77
CA ALA A 11 -18.59 2.31 -15.48
C ALA A 11 -18.09 1.02 -14.80
N LEU A 12 -17.53 0.06 -15.57
CA LEU A 12 -17.07 -1.22 -15.06
C LEU A 12 -15.97 -1.10 -13.98
N PRO A 13 -14.91 -0.30 -14.17
CA PRO A 13 -13.88 -0.09 -13.14
C PRO A 13 -14.45 0.66 -11.92
N VAL A 14 -15.44 1.53 -12.10
CA VAL A 14 -16.13 2.25 -11.02
C VAL A 14 -16.98 1.30 -10.18
N ALA A 15 -17.79 0.47 -10.83
CA ALA A 15 -18.56 -0.58 -10.18
C ALA A 15 -17.65 -1.57 -9.46
N GLY A 16 -16.54 -1.96 -10.08
CA GLY A 16 -15.48 -2.74 -9.49
C GLY A 16 -14.99 -2.17 -8.17
N ALA A 17 -14.54 -0.91 -8.18
CA ALA A 17 -14.00 -0.23 -7.01
C ALA A 17 -15.04 -0.04 -5.89
N VAL A 18 -16.26 0.37 -6.23
CA VAL A 18 -17.28 0.83 -5.26
C VAL A 18 -18.16 -0.31 -4.74
N TRP A 19 -18.51 -1.28 -5.57
CA TRP A 19 -19.49 -2.33 -5.23
C TRP A 19 -18.88 -3.72 -5.10
N PHE A 20 -17.80 -4.01 -5.82
CA PHE A 20 -17.15 -5.32 -5.78
C PHE A 20 -15.84 -5.33 -4.97
N GLY A 21 -15.47 -4.19 -4.39
CA GLY A 21 -14.29 -4.05 -3.53
C GLY A 21 -12.97 -4.22 -4.27
N TRP A 22 -12.95 -3.97 -5.60
CA TRP A 22 -11.73 -4.02 -6.37
C TRP A 22 -10.72 -3.02 -5.82
N THR A 23 -9.51 -3.53 -5.63
CA THR A 23 -8.33 -2.75 -5.31
C THR A 23 -8.04 -1.73 -6.41
N SER A 24 -7.35 -0.64 -6.07
CA SER A 24 -6.87 0.35 -7.05
C SER A 24 -6.06 -0.33 -8.18
N PHE A 25 -5.41 -1.45 -7.87
CA PHE A 25 -4.69 -2.28 -8.82
C PHE A 25 -5.60 -2.95 -9.86
N GLU A 26 -6.64 -3.66 -9.41
CA GLU A 26 -7.61 -4.34 -10.30
C GLU A 26 -8.35 -3.36 -11.21
N VAL A 27 -8.70 -2.19 -10.68
CA VAL A 27 -9.31 -1.10 -11.45
C VAL A 27 -8.36 -0.59 -12.54
N THR A 28 -7.09 -0.37 -12.20
CA THR A 28 -6.06 0.12 -13.14
C THR A 28 -5.81 -0.88 -14.26
N LEU A 29 -5.76 -2.17 -13.93
CA LEU A 29 -5.61 -3.24 -14.91
C LEU A 29 -6.76 -3.29 -15.90
N GLN A 30 -8.00 -3.15 -15.42
CA GLN A 30 -9.18 -3.20 -16.28
C GLN A 30 -9.18 -2.04 -17.30
N VAL A 31 -8.78 -0.83 -16.89
CA VAL A 31 -8.69 0.34 -17.78
C VAL A 31 -7.62 0.14 -18.85
N LEU A 32 -6.45 -0.36 -18.46
CA LEU A 32 -5.34 -0.63 -19.39
C LEU A 32 -5.72 -1.71 -20.41
N PHE A 33 -6.29 -2.83 -19.94
CA PHE A 33 -6.67 -3.95 -20.79
C PHE A 33 -7.74 -3.55 -21.80
N SER A 34 -8.76 -2.80 -21.36
CA SER A 34 -9.80 -2.27 -22.24
C SER A 34 -9.22 -1.43 -23.39
N GLY A 35 -8.18 -0.63 -23.10
CA GLY A 35 -7.48 0.15 -24.11
C GLY A 35 -6.70 -0.69 -25.11
N VAL A 36 -6.01 -1.74 -24.64
CA VAL A 36 -5.22 -2.65 -25.49
C VAL A 36 -6.13 -3.51 -26.38
N ALA A 37 -7.25 -3.99 -25.84
CA ALA A 37 -8.25 -4.78 -26.56
C ALA A 37 -8.86 -4.00 -27.74
N ALA A 38 -9.17 -2.71 -27.54
CA ALA A 38 -9.68 -1.85 -28.61
C ALA A 38 -8.65 -1.64 -29.73
N LEU A 39 -7.38 -1.41 -29.37
CA LEU A 39 -6.30 -1.24 -30.36
C LEU A 39 -6.09 -2.52 -31.19
N ALA A 40 -6.10 -3.68 -30.53
CA ALA A 40 -5.94 -4.98 -31.18
C ALA A 40 -7.11 -5.29 -32.13
N ALA A 41 -8.35 -5.02 -31.71
CA ALA A 41 -9.53 -5.19 -32.56
C ALA A 41 -9.46 -4.30 -33.81
N MET A 42 -9.11 -3.01 -33.65
CA MET A 42 -8.96 -2.10 -34.79
C MET A 42 -7.89 -2.58 -35.78
N LEU A 43 -6.71 -2.95 -35.29
CA LEU A 43 -5.61 -3.48 -36.12
C LEU A 43 -6.08 -4.70 -36.92
N ALA A 44 -6.75 -5.65 -36.26
CA ALA A 44 -7.28 -6.85 -36.90
C ALA A 44 -8.27 -6.51 -38.04
N PHE A 45 -9.19 -5.57 -37.83
CA PHE A 45 -10.15 -5.16 -38.84
C PHE A 45 -9.53 -4.37 -40.00
N GLN A 46 -8.61 -3.46 -39.74
CA GLN A 46 -7.92 -2.70 -40.79
C GLN A 46 -7.10 -3.62 -41.71
N LEU A 47 -6.46 -4.64 -41.15
CA LEU A 47 -5.68 -5.60 -41.92
C LEU A 47 -6.56 -6.61 -42.67
N ALA A 48 -7.74 -6.95 -42.13
CA ALA A 48 -8.77 -7.68 -42.88
C ALA A 48 -9.25 -6.89 -44.11
N VAL A 49 -9.41 -5.57 -43.99
CA VAL A 49 -9.78 -4.69 -45.12
C VAL A 49 -8.64 -4.54 -46.13
N LEU A 50 -7.39 -4.36 -45.68
CA LEU A 50 -6.22 -4.29 -46.57
C LEU A 50 -5.95 -5.60 -47.32
N SER A 51 -6.20 -6.76 -46.68
CA SER A 51 -6.12 -8.07 -47.34
C SER A 51 -7.28 -8.32 -48.31
N ALA A 52 -8.47 -7.74 -48.06
CA ALA A 52 -9.60 -7.77 -48.97
C ALA A 52 -9.45 -6.80 -50.16
N LEU A 53 -8.81 -5.64 -49.97
CA LEU A 53 -8.47 -4.64 -51.00
C LEU A 53 -7.19 -5.00 -51.79
N GLY A 54 -6.50 -6.08 -51.41
CA GLY A 54 -5.30 -6.57 -52.08
C GLY A 54 -5.57 -6.99 -53.52
N ASP A 55 -5.20 -6.10 -54.43
CA ASP A 55 -4.96 -6.25 -55.87
C ASP A 55 -4.68 -7.72 -56.30
N GLU A 56 -5.28 -8.17 -57.42
CA GLU A 56 -5.15 -9.55 -57.95
C GLU A 56 -3.70 -10.05 -58.02
N ARG A 57 -2.74 -9.12 -58.12
CA ARG A 57 -1.29 -9.35 -58.13
C ARG A 57 -0.76 -10.01 -56.85
N VAL A 58 -1.30 -9.69 -55.67
CA VAL A 58 -0.83 -10.22 -54.37
C VAL A 58 -1.28 -11.68 -54.16
N ARG A 59 -2.44 -12.06 -54.71
CA ARG A 59 -2.93 -13.46 -54.66
C ARG A 59 -2.08 -14.42 -55.51
N ARG A 60 -1.46 -13.94 -56.59
CA ARG A 60 -0.62 -14.74 -57.51
C ARG A 60 0.86 -14.83 -57.10
N ALA A 61 1.30 -14.11 -56.08
CA ALA A 61 2.69 -14.12 -55.62
C ALA A 61 3.04 -15.42 -54.85
N PRO A 62 4.26 -16.00 -55.04
CA PRO A 62 4.70 -17.21 -54.36
C PRO A 62 4.68 -17.03 -52.83
N LEU A 63 4.38 -18.10 -52.09
CA LEU A 63 4.05 -18.08 -50.65
C LEU A 63 5.01 -17.26 -49.76
N GLY A 64 6.30 -17.18 -50.12
CA GLY A 64 7.34 -16.43 -49.38
C GLY A 64 7.39 -14.91 -49.64
N SER A 65 6.57 -14.38 -50.54
CA SER A 65 6.54 -12.95 -50.91
C SER A 65 5.19 -12.27 -50.64
N ARG A 66 4.22 -13.01 -50.11
CA ARG A 66 2.96 -12.44 -49.62
C ARG A 66 3.27 -11.66 -48.33
N PRO A 67 2.72 -10.43 -48.13
CA PRO A 67 2.81 -9.79 -46.83
C PRO A 67 2.23 -10.79 -45.82
N TYR A 68 2.93 -11.02 -44.71
CA TYR A 68 2.53 -11.95 -43.65
C TYR A 68 1.20 -11.49 -43.01
N GLY A 69 0.10 -11.65 -43.73
CA GLY A 69 -1.13 -10.89 -43.52
C GLY A 69 -2.24 -11.63 -42.78
N PRO A 70 -2.04 -12.91 -42.36
CA PRO A 70 -2.79 -13.40 -41.19
C PRO A 70 -1.97 -13.97 -39.99
N PRO A 71 -0.94 -14.83 -40.15
CA PRO A 71 -0.25 -15.45 -39.01
C PRO A 71 0.56 -14.47 -38.14
N LEU A 72 1.26 -13.53 -38.76
CA LEU A 72 2.00 -12.48 -38.04
C LEU A 72 1.03 -11.55 -37.30
N LEU A 73 -0.19 -11.40 -37.81
CA LEU A 73 -1.26 -10.63 -37.16
C LEU A 73 -1.87 -11.36 -35.98
N TRP A 74 -2.10 -12.66 -36.10
CA TRP A 74 -2.46 -13.48 -34.95
C TRP A 74 -1.35 -13.46 -33.90
N LEU A 75 -0.09 -13.52 -34.30
CA LEU A 75 1.07 -13.40 -33.40
C LEU A 75 1.14 -12.02 -32.73
N LEU A 76 0.97 -10.92 -33.48
CA LEU A 76 0.96 -9.55 -32.94
C LEU A 76 -0.25 -9.32 -32.03
N SER A 77 -1.42 -9.84 -32.38
CA SER A 77 -2.62 -9.75 -31.56
C SER A 77 -2.47 -10.59 -30.28
N LEU A 78 -1.87 -11.78 -30.38
CA LEU A 78 -1.51 -12.60 -29.22
C LEU A 78 -0.47 -11.90 -28.34
N LEU A 79 0.57 -11.28 -28.92
CA LEU A 79 1.59 -10.51 -28.19
C LEU A 79 1.02 -9.25 -27.54
N LEU A 80 0.10 -8.55 -28.21
CA LEU A 80 -0.62 -7.41 -27.62
C LEU A 80 -1.60 -7.84 -26.52
N LEU A 81 -2.35 -8.94 -26.69
CA LEU A 81 -3.25 -9.46 -25.65
C LEU A 81 -2.48 -10.10 -24.49
N SER A 82 -1.27 -10.61 -24.71
CA SER A 82 -0.40 -11.17 -23.67
C SER A 82 0.53 -10.14 -23.03
N SER A 83 0.73 -8.96 -23.63
CA SER A 83 1.45 -7.84 -23.02
C SER A 83 0.86 -7.45 -21.65
N PRO A 84 -0.47 -7.29 -21.50
CA PRO A 84 -1.10 -7.10 -20.19
C PRO A 84 -0.87 -8.26 -19.23
N TYR A 85 -0.79 -9.51 -19.72
CA TYR A 85 -0.53 -10.71 -18.89
C TYR A 85 0.91 -10.73 -18.34
N TRP A 86 1.90 -10.38 -19.16
CA TRP A 86 3.29 -10.26 -18.72
C TRP A 86 3.51 -9.06 -17.81
N PHE A 87 2.83 -7.94 -18.10
CA PHE A 87 2.80 -6.77 -17.22
C PHE A 87 2.08 -7.07 -15.89
N LEU A 88 1.02 -7.88 -15.93
CA LEU A 88 0.32 -8.45 -14.77
C LEU A 88 1.27 -9.28 -13.92
N LEU A 89 1.97 -10.26 -14.51
CA LEU A 89 2.92 -11.12 -13.81
C LEU A 89 4.06 -10.32 -13.19
N PHE A 90 4.57 -9.33 -13.92
CA PHE A 90 5.61 -8.43 -13.44
C PHE A 90 5.12 -7.59 -12.25
N LEU A 91 3.96 -6.92 -12.36
CA LEU A 91 3.46 -6.08 -11.27
C LEU A 91 2.95 -6.88 -10.07
N THR A 92 2.32 -8.04 -10.26
CA THR A 92 1.83 -8.87 -9.14
C THR A 92 2.97 -9.47 -8.33
N VAL A 93 4.04 -9.92 -8.99
CA VAL A 93 5.22 -10.50 -8.33
C VAL A 93 6.14 -9.41 -7.75
N VAL A 94 6.35 -8.31 -8.47
CA VAL A 94 7.35 -7.29 -8.09
C VAL A 94 6.76 -6.14 -7.27
N VAL A 95 5.53 -5.70 -7.55
CA VAL A 95 4.93 -4.50 -6.92
C VAL A 95 3.90 -4.85 -5.85
N ALA A 96 3.03 -5.85 -6.09
CA ALA A 96 1.98 -6.24 -5.14
C ALA A 96 2.38 -7.38 -4.19
N ASN A 97 3.46 -8.12 -4.51
CA ASN A 97 3.98 -9.27 -3.76
C ASN A 97 2.91 -10.34 -3.42
N TRP A 98 1.98 -10.59 -4.36
CA TRP A 98 0.90 -11.56 -4.19
C TRP A 98 1.41 -13.00 -4.34
N THR A 99 0.85 -13.92 -3.56
CA THR A 99 1.10 -15.36 -3.68
C THR A 99 0.21 -15.97 -4.79
N LEU A 100 0.65 -17.09 -5.39
CA LEU A 100 -0.12 -17.83 -6.42
C LEU A 100 -1.61 -18.09 -6.06
N PRO A 101 -1.96 -18.42 -4.80
CA PRO A 101 -3.35 -18.61 -4.38
C PRO A 101 -4.21 -17.33 -4.40
N GLU A 102 -3.66 -16.17 -4.05
CA GLU A 102 -4.37 -14.87 -4.08
C GLU A 102 -4.64 -14.41 -5.51
N LEU A 103 -3.71 -14.71 -6.43
CA LEU A 103 -3.93 -14.52 -7.86
C LEU A 103 -5.10 -15.40 -8.35
N GLN A 104 -5.18 -16.65 -7.89
CA GLN A 104 -6.25 -17.59 -8.26
C GLN A 104 -7.64 -17.19 -7.73
N SER A 105 -7.74 -16.62 -6.52
CA SER A 105 -9.01 -16.16 -5.98
C SER A 105 -9.58 -14.93 -6.69
N ASN A 106 -8.70 -14.06 -7.22
CA ASN A 106 -9.09 -12.81 -7.88
C ASN A 106 -9.11 -12.92 -9.43
N LEU A 107 -8.63 -14.03 -9.99
CA LEU A 107 -8.56 -14.28 -11.43
C LEU A 107 -9.93 -14.18 -12.12
N SER A 108 -11.02 -14.60 -11.48
CA SER A 108 -12.38 -14.50 -12.04
C SER A 108 -12.90 -13.06 -12.11
N ALA A 109 -12.56 -12.24 -11.10
CA ALA A 109 -12.89 -10.82 -11.05
C ALA A 109 -12.15 -9.99 -12.11
N ILE A 110 -11.01 -10.49 -12.59
CA ILE A 110 -10.21 -9.83 -13.63
C ILE A 110 -10.59 -10.35 -15.02
N LEU A 111 -10.64 -11.68 -15.21
CA LEU A 111 -10.79 -12.29 -16.53
C LEU A 111 -12.17 -12.11 -17.15
N LEU A 112 -13.25 -12.15 -16.35
CA LEU A 112 -14.60 -12.05 -16.89
C LEU A 112 -14.94 -10.63 -17.40
N PRO A 113 -14.70 -9.55 -16.63
CA PRO A 113 -14.84 -8.17 -17.12
C PRO A 113 -13.92 -7.88 -18.30
N THR A 114 -12.73 -8.48 -18.30
CA THR A 114 -11.76 -8.41 -19.39
C THR A 114 -12.32 -9.04 -20.67
N ALA A 115 -12.86 -10.25 -20.60
CA ALA A 115 -13.47 -10.94 -21.73
C ALA A 115 -14.68 -10.17 -22.29
N LEU A 116 -15.50 -9.59 -21.41
CA LEU A 116 -16.62 -8.74 -21.80
C LEU A 116 -16.16 -7.46 -22.51
N SER A 117 -15.12 -6.79 -22.00
CA SER A 117 -14.56 -5.60 -22.63
C SER A 117 -13.94 -5.92 -24.00
N LEU A 118 -13.28 -7.07 -24.15
CA LEU A 118 -12.74 -7.52 -25.42
C LEU A 118 -13.86 -7.82 -26.42
N ALA A 119 -14.88 -8.57 -26.01
CA ALA A 119 -16.03 -8.90 -26.86
C ALA A 119 -16.77 -7.64 -27.32
N ALA A 120 -17.00 -6.68 -26.41
CA ALA A 120 -17.62 -5.40 -26.75
C ALA A 120 -16.77 -4.60 -27.76
N SER A 121 -15.45 -4.56 -27.58
CA SER A 121 -14.53 -3.86 -28.49
C SER A 121 -14.52 -4.50 -29.88
N VAL A 122 -14.49 -5.84 -29.95
CA VAL A 122 -14.55 -6.56 -31.23
C VAL A 122 -15.90 -6.36 -31.93
N ALA A 123 -17.01 -6.42 -31.19
CA ALA A 123 -18.34 -6.18 -31.75
C ALA A 123 -18.51 -4.74 -32.26
N GLU A 124 -17.96 -3.76 -31.55
CA GLU A 124 -17.95 -2.36 -32.00
C GLU A 124 -17.17 -2.20 -33.29
N GLU A 125 -15.94 -2.71 -33.34
CA GLU A 125 -15.06 -2.60 -34.51
C GLU A 125 -15.62 -3.34 -35.74
N ALA A 126 -16.31 -4.46 -35.53
CA ALA A 126 -17.05 -5.17 -36.57
C ALA A 126 -18.17 -4.32 -37.20
N GLY A 127 -18.85 -3.52 -36.38
CA GLY A 127 -19.97 -2.66 -36.81
C GLY A 127 -19.56 -1.38 -37.55
N ARG A 128 -18.27 -0.99 -37.53
CA ARG A 128 -17.79 0.28 -38.11
C ARG A 128 -17.73 0.31 -39.63
N GLY A 129 -17.74 -0.85 -40.29
CA GLY A 129 -17.83 -0.92 -41.74
C GLY A 129 -16.58 -0.41 -42.48
N TYR A 130 -15.38 -0.79 -42.00
CA TYR A 130 -14.09 -0.39 -42.58
C TYR A 130 -13.95 -0.63 -44.10
N GLY A 131 -14.64 -1.64 -44.64
CA GLY A 131 -14.64 -1.92 -46.08
C GLY A 131 -15.32 -0.86 -46.95
N ARG A 132 -16.02 0.10 -46.34
CA ARG A 132 -16.70 1.22 -47.02
C ARG A 132 -15.97 2.56 -46.86
N MET A 133 -14.85 2.57 -46.12
CA MET A 133 -14.09 3.78 -45.81
C MET A 133 -12.91 3.97 -46.77
N SER A 134 -12.61 5.22 -47.10
CA SER A 134 -11.43 5.59 -47.88
C SER A 134 -10.13 5.43 -47.05
N ALA A 135 -8.99 5.31 -47.73
CA ALA A 135 -7.69 5.19 -47.07
C ALA A 135 -7.31 6.40 -46.18
N ALA A 136 -7.86 7.59 -46.48
CA ALA A 136 -7.66 8.78 -45.66
C ALA A 136 -8.47 8.69 -44.35
N GLU A 137 -9.72 8.25 -44.43
CA GLU A 137 -10.60 8.04 -43.27
C GLU A 137 -10.05 6.95 -42.34
N ILE A 138 -9.54 5.85 -42.90
CA ILE A 138 -8.90 4.78 -42.11
C ILE A 138 -7.68 5.30 -41.34
N ARG A 139 -6.84 6.14 -41.97
CA ARG A 139 -5.67 6.75 -41.30
C ARG A 139 -6.08 7.73 -40.19
N GLN A 140 -7.18 8.45 -40.38
CA GLN A 140 -7.70 9.38 -39.38
C GLN A 140 -8.27 8.63 -38.16
N GLU A 141 -9.04 7.56 -38.39
CA GLU A 141 -9.53 6.68 -37.33
C GLU A 141 -8.39 6.00 -36.57
N PHE A 142 -7.32 5.59 -37.26
CA PHE A 142 -6.13 5.04 -36.60
C PHE A 142 -5.47 6.06 -35.65
N LYS A 143 -5.21 7.29 -36.14
CA LYS A 143 -4.63 8.36 -35.30
C LYS A 143 -5.51 8.66 -34.09
N TRP A 144 -6.83 8.62 -34.28
CA TRP A 144 -7.79 8.82 -33.22
C TRP A 144 -7.68 7.73 -32.14
N HIS A 145 -7.82 6.46 -32.51
CA HIS A 145 -7.70 5.33 -31.57
C HIS A 145 -6.35 5.26 -30.86
N PHE A 146 -5.26 5.57 -31.57
CA PHE A 146 -3.93 5.65 -30.98
C PHE A 146 -3.83 6.76 -29.91
N SER A 147 -4.38 7.95 -30.21
CA SER A 147 -4.44 9.06 -29.26
C SER A 147 -5.28 8.73 -28.03
N MET A 148 -6.37 7.98 -28.21
CA MET A 148 -7.21 7.51 -27.10
C MET A 148 -6.51 6.46 -26.25
N HIS A 149 -5.66 5.62 -26.84
CA HIS A 149 -4.82 4.71 -26.08
C HIS A 149 -3.80 5.48 -25.22
N LEU A 150 -3.18 6.53 -25.78
CA LEU A 150 -2.28 7.41 -25.02
C LEU A 150 -2.99 8.12 -23.86
N ALA A 151 -4.22 8.61 -24.07
CA ALA A 151 -5.02 9.21 -23.01
C ALA A 151 -5.32 8.21 -21.87
N ARG A 152 -5.60 6.95 -22.21
CA ARG A 152 -5.78 5.87 -21.21
C ARG A 152 -4.49 5.55 -20.46
N ILE A 153 -3.34 5.58 -21.12
CA ILE A 153 -2.02 5.47 -20.46
C ILE A 153 -1.83 6.61 -19.46
N CYS A 154 -2.14 7.86 -19.83
CA CYS A 154 -2.06 9.00 -18.91
C CYS A 154 -3.00 8.84 -17.70
N VAL A 155 -4.22 8.34 -17.90
CA VAL A 155 -5.17 8.04 -16.81
C VAL A 155 -4.62 6.94 -15.90
N VAL A 156 -4.08 5.87 -16.47
CA VAL A 156 -3.43 4.78 -15.72
C VAL A 156 -2.22 5.31 -14.94
N SER A 157 -1.38 6.15 -15.54
CA SER A 157 -0.25 6.79 -14.85
C SER A 157 -0.71 7.69 -13.71
N ALA A 158 -1.78 8.48 -13.90
CA ALA A 158 -2.36 9.28 -12.83
C ALA A 158 -2.93 8.40 -11.71
N MET A 159 -3.64 7.31 -12.06
CA MET A 159 -4.15 6.35 -11.09
C MET A 159 -3.02 5.67 -10.29
N ILE A 160 -1.89 5.37 -10.93
CA ILE A 160 -0.67 4.81 -10.31
C ILE A 160 -0.05 5.79 -9.30
N VAL A 161 -0.11 7.09 -9.56
CA VAL A 161 0.47 8.11 -8.67
C VAL A 161 -0.49 8.48 -7.52
N PHE A 162 -1.80 8.51 -7.75
CA PHE A 162 -2.81 9.00 -6.79
C PHE A 162 -3.58 7.86 -6.07
N LEU A 163 -2.99 6.67 -5.94
CA LEU A 163 -3.59 5.35 -5.67
C LEU A 163 -4.57 5.17 -4.49
N ARG A 164 -4.86 6.19 -3.69
CA ARG A 164 -5.60 6.10 -2.42
C ARG A 164 -6.94 6.85 -2.36
N SER A 165 -7.38 7.48 -3.43
CA SER A 165 -8.65 8.22 -3.42
C SER A 165 -9.77 7.48 -4.17
N SER A 166 -10.74 6.96 -3.41
CA SER A 166 -12.00 6.39 -3.94
C SER A 166 -12.81 7.41 -4.76
N ILE A 167 -12.52 8.70 -4.61
CA ILE A 167 -13.15 9.81 -5.35
C ILE A 167 -12.46 10.04 -6.70
N VAL A 168 -11.15 9.80 -6.80
CA VAL A 168 -10.37 10.09 -8.01
C VAL A 168 -10.70 9.11 -9.15
N VAL A 169 -10.98 7.84 -8.84
CA VAL A 169 -11.32 6.83 -9.86
C VAL A 169 -12.59 7.19 -10.65
N PRO A 170 -13.75 7.47 -10.03
CA PRO A 170 -14.93 7.95 -10.75
C PRO A 170 -14.69 9.20 -11.58
N LEU A 171 -13.95 10.18 -11.05
CA LEU A 171 -13.66 11.44 -11.74
C LEU A 171 -12.79 11.25 -12.98
N LEU A 172 -11.74 10.43 -12.88
CA LEU A 172 -10.89 10.09 -14.02
C LEU A 172 -11.64 9.29 -15.08
N MET A 173 -12.50 8.35 -14.68
CA MET A 173 -13.34 7.59 -15.62
C MET A 173 -14.41 8.46 -16.30
N LEU A 174 -14.99 9.42 -15.59
CA LEU A 174 -15.90 10.41 -16.17
C LEU A 174 -15.17 11.34 -17.16
N GLY A 175 -13.99 11.81 -16.79
CA GLY A 175 -13.13 12.60 -17.68
C GLY A 175 -12.77 11.83 -18.96
N LEU A 176 -12.33 10.58 -18.82
CA LEU A 176 -12.03 9.70 -19.95
C LEU A 176 -13.26 9.46 -20.84
N THR A 177 -14.42 9.20 -20.24
CA THR A 177 -15.69 9.04 -20.95
C THR A 177 -16.07 10.30 -21.73
N TRP A 178 -15.86 11.47 -21.13
CA TRP A 178 -16.13 12.75 -21.79
C TRP A 178 -15.20 12.99 -22.98
N VAL A 179 -13.91 12.68 -22.87
CA VAL A 179 -12.94 12.76 -23.98
C VAL A 179 -13.30 11.76 -25.08
N GLU A 180 -13.77 10.56 -24.73
CA GLU A 180 -14.18 9.50 -25.67
C GLU A 180 -15.45 9.84 -26.44
N ILE A 181 -16.43 10.48 -25.80
CA ILE A 181 -17.69 10.86 -26.43
C ILE A 181 -17.54 12.18 -27.20
N PHE A 182 -16.72 13.12 -26.70
CA PHE A 182 -16.57 14.47 -27.27
C PHE A 182 -15.11 14.83 -27.66
N PRO A 183 -14.50 14.12 -28.63
CA PRO A 183 -13.14 14.31 -29.12
C PRO A 183 -12.72 15.76 -29.34
N MET A 184 -13.54 16.46 -30.12
CA MET A 184 -13.25 17.78 -30.67
C MET A 184 -13.42 18.86 -29.61
N ARG A 185 -14.27 18.61 -28.60
CA ARG A 185 -14.41 19.52 -27.45
C ARG A 185 -13.22 19.38 -26.51
N ALA A 186 -12.71 18.15 -26.32
CA ALA A 186 -11.50 17.91 -25.53
C ALA A 186 -10.26 18.54 -26.18
N LEU A 187 -10.05 18.35 -27.49
CA LEU A 187 -8.94 18.97 -28.22
C LEU A 187 -8.95 20.50 -28.15
N ARG A 188 -10.14 21.12 -28.26
CA ARG A 188 -10.30 22.58 -28.09
C ARG A 188 -10.03 23.05 -26.66
N PHE A 189 -10.41 22.26 -25.66
CA PHE A 189 -10.17 22.57 -24.24
C PHE A 189 -8.67 22.59 -23.90
N PHE A 190 -7.87 21.69 -24.48
CA PHE A 190 -6.42 21.62 -24.26
C PHE A 190 -5.58 22.48 -25.22
N GLY A 191 -6.18 23.46 -25.90
CA GLY A 191 -5.46 24.41 -26.75
C GLY A 191 -5.10 23.91 -28.16
N GLY A 192 -5.74 22.85 -28.64
CA GLY A 192 -5.60 22.35 -30.01
C GLY A 192 -6.23 23.29 -31.06
N ASP A 193 -5.80 23.13 -32.31
CA ASP A 193 -6.13 24.00 -33.46
C ASP A 193 -7.65 24.22 -33.61
N LYS A 194 -8.07 25.49 -33.64
CA LYS A 194 -9.48 25.90 -33.70
C LYS A 194 -10.12 25.66 -35.07
N ASN A 195 -9.31 25.35 -36.08
CA ASN A 195 -9.72 25.16 -37.47
C ASN A 195 -10.13 23.72 -37.84
N LEU A 196 -10.22 22.81 -36.87
CA LEU A 196 -10.74 21.46 -37.12
C LEU A 196 -12.28 21.53 -37.33
N ASP A 197 -12.70 21.31 -38.58
CA ASP A 197 -14.09 21.34 -39.07
C ASP A 197 -15.04 20.43 -38.27
N PRO A 198 -16.34 20.78 -38.13
CA PRO A 198 -17.32 20.00 -37.38
C PRO A 198 -17.75 18.75 -38.17
N GLY A 199 -16.92 17.72 -38.19
CA GLY A 199 -17.21 16.44 -38.86
C GLY A 199 -18.35 15.60 -38.27
N ASN A 200 -19.14 16.14 -37.33
CA ASN A 200 -20.21 15.40 -36.64
C ASN A 200 -21.64 15.88 -36.96
N GLU A 201 -21.81 16.88 -37.82
CA GLU A 201 -23.16 17.39 -38.17
C GLU A 201 -23.80 16.70 -39.38
N ARG A 202 -23.03 16.00 -40.24
CA ARG A 202 -23.60 15.30 -41.43
C ARG A 202 -24.01 13.83 -41.20
N ARG A 203 -23.88 13.31 -39.98
CA ARG A 203 -24.33 11.95 -39.60
C ARG A 203 -25.74 11.93 -38.99
N GLY A 204 -26.47 13.04 -39.09
CA GLY A 204 -27.66 13.32 -38.28
C GLY A 204 -28.97 12.66 -38.74
N ASP A 205 -29.14 12.37 -40.03
CA ASP A 205 -30.52 12.26 -40.56
C ASP A 205 -31.01 10.83 -40.81
N GLU A 206 -30.14 9.84 -41.04
CA GLU A 206 -30.56 8.43 -41.22
C GLU A 206 -30.52 7.60 -39.92
N GLU A 207 -29.84 8.08 -38.88
CA GLU A 207 -29.56 7.31 -37.67
C GLU A 207 -30.57 7.54 -36.53
N ARG A 208 -31.62 8.32 -36.79
CA ARG A 208 -32.64 8.69 -35.79
C ARG A 208 -33.59 7.53 -35.46
N ASP A 209 -33.87 6.65 -36.41
CA ASP A 209 -34.78 5.51 -36.22
C ASP A 209 -34.12 4.29 -35.57
N ARG A 210 -32.80 4.11 -35.71
CA ARG A 210 -32.04 3.05 -35.00
C ARG A 210 -31.95 3.29 -33.49
N ARG A 211 -32.05 4.54 -33.04
CA ARG A 211 -31.95 4.92 -31.62
C ARG A 211 -33.05 4.32 -30.74
N HIS A 212 -34.23 4.01 -31.29
CA HIS A 212 -35.32 3.41 -30.51
C HIS A 212 -35.19 1.89 -30.36
N ALA A 213 -34.62 1.20 -31.35
CA ALA A 213 -34.32 -0.24 -31.27
C ALA A 213 -33.08 -0.51 -30.38
N ASP A 214 -32.04 0.33 -30.50
CA ASP A 214 -30.80 0.21 -29.72
C ASP A 214 -30.99 0.63 -28.25
N ALA A 215 -31.95 1.53 -27.97
CA ALA A 215 -32.34 1.85 -26.59
C ALA A 215 -33.05 0.65 -25.91
N ALA A 216 -33.88 -0.09 -26.63
CA ALA A 216 -34.52 -1.31 -26.12
C ALA A 216 -33.51 -2.44 -25.90
N LEU A 217 -32.52 -2.58 -26.80
CA LEU A 217 -31.43 -3.54 -26.65
C LEU A 217 -30.49 -3.16 -25.48
N GLY A 218 -30.18 -1.87 -25.33
CA GLY A 218 -29.35 -1.34 -24.23
C GLY A 218 -30.01 -1.44 -22.87
N VAL A 219 -31.33 -1.19 -22.78
CA VAL A 219 -32.13 -1.44 -21.57
C VAL A 219 -32.25 -2.94 -21.31
N GLY A 220 -32.36 -3.77 -22.36
CA GLY A 220 -32.32 -5.23 -22.24
C GLY A 220 -30.99 -5.78 -21.70
N ILE A 221 -29.86 -5.21 -22.13
CA ILE A 221 -28.51 -5.56 -21.64
C ILE A 221 -28.30 -5.06 -20.20
N LEU A 222 -28.80 -3.87 -19.85
CA LEU A 222 -28.78 -3.35 -18.47
C LEU A 222 -29.66 -4.18 -17.53
N LEU A 223 -30.84 -4.61 -17.99
CA LEU A 223 -31.73 -5.50 -17.23
C LEU A 223 -31.19 -6.92 -17.15
N ALA A 224 -30.50 -7.43 -18.18
CA ALA A 224 -29.82 -8.72 -18.15
C ALA A 224 -28.59 -8.69 -17.22
N ALA A 225 -27.80 -7.61 -17.24
CA ALA A 225 -26.69 -7.41 -16.31
C ALA A 225 -27.19 -7.26 -14.86
N ALA A 226 -28.27 -6.49 -14.65
CA ALA A 226 -28.93 -6.38 -13.35
C ALA A 226 -29.57 -7.70 -12.90
N ALA A 227 -30.17 -8.48 -13.81
CA ALA A 227 -30.75 -9.79 -13.52
C ALA A 227 -29.67 -10.82 -13.19
N VAL A 228 -28.53 -10.79 -13.88
CA VAL A 228 -27.35 -11.60 -13.54
C VAL A 228 -26.79 -11.18 -12.17
N VAL A 229 -26.75 -9.88 -11.84
CA VAL A 229 -26.36 -9.36 -10.51
C VAL A 229 -27.36 -9.77 -9.41
N VAL A 230 -28.65 -9.83 -9.71
CA VAL A 230 -29.71 -10.29 -8.79
C VAL A 230 -29.72 -11.82 -8.65
N LEU A 231 -29.45 -12.57 -9.73
CA LEU A 231 -29.31 -14.03 -9.74
C LEU A 231 -27.99 -14.49 -9.09
N MET A 232 -26.96 -13.64 -9.09
CA MET A 232 -25.70 -13.86 -8.38
C MET A 232 -25.71 -13.36 -6.93
N ARG A 233 -26.76 -12.67 -6.47
CA ARG A 233 -27.06 -12.62 -5.03
C ARG A 233 -27.46 -14.03 -4.62
N ARG A 234 -26.48 -14.83 -4.20
CA ARG A 234 -26.79 -15.92 -3.27
C ARG A 234 -27.46 -15.28 -2.06
N PRO A 235 -28.72 -15.57 -1.73
CA PRO A 235 -29.18 -15.29 -0.38
C PRO A 235 -28.21 -16.04 0.53
N SER A 236 -27.58 -15.32 1.45
CA SER A 236 -26.91 -15.98 2.57
C SER A 236 -27.92 -16.96 3.15
N PRO A 237 -27.58 -18.26 3.30
CA PRO A 237 -28.51 -19.17 3.95
C PRO A 237 -28.85 -18.59 5.34
N PRO A 238 -30.12 -18.63 5.78
CA PRO A 238 -30.41 -18.29 7.17
C PRO A 238 -29.50 -19.14 8.06
N PRO A 239 -28.96 -18.58 9.16
CA PRO A 239 -28.08 -19.33 10.03
C PRO A 239 -28.79 -20.63 10.43
N PRO A 240 -28.12 -21.80 10.35
CA PRO A 240 -28.72 -23.02 10.84
C PRO A 240 -29.10 -22.82 12.31
N PRO A 241 -30.25 -23.36 12.77
CA PRO A 241 -30.57 -23.32 14.19
C PRO A 241 -29.40 -23.96 14.95
N LEU A 242 -29.00 -23.34 16.07
CA LEU A 242 -27.90 -23.75 16.93
C LEU A 242 -27.96 -25.25 17.21
N SER A 243 -27.28 -26.04 16.40
CA SER A 243 -26.89 -27.40 16.71
C SER A 243 -25.61 -27.31 17.53
N GLY A 244 -25.58 -28.08 18.62
CA GLY A 244 -24.55 -28.04 19.66
C GLY A 244 -23.12 -28.24 19.14
N PRO A 245 -22.13 -28.09 20.03
CA PRO A 245 -20.75 -27.85 19.65
C PRO A 245 -20.20 -29.03 18.84
N SER A 246 -19.93 -28.81 17.55
CA SER A 246 -19.03 -29.68 16.80
C SER A 246 -17.63 -29.48 17.39
N ARG A 247 -17.19 -30.44 18.19
CA ARG A 247 -15.81 -30.57 18.67
C ARG A 247 -14.89 -30.81 17.48
N THR A 248 -14.48 -29.76 16.80
CA THR A 248 -13.24 -29.67 16.02
C THR A 248 -13.17 -28.27 15.41
N PRO A 249 -12.25 -27.40 15.87
CA PRO A 249 -11.98 -26.16 15.16
C PRO A 249 -11.36 -26.46 13.78
N PRO A 250 -11.55 -25.60 12.77
CA PRO A 250 -10.81 -25.70 11.52
C PRO A 250 -9.31 -25.62 11.81
N PRO A 251 -8.44 -26.27 11.01
CA PRO A 251 -7.01 -26.27 11.27
C PRO A 251 -6.52 -24.82 11.27
N ALA A 252 -5.92 -24.40 12.39
CA ALA A 252 -5.18 -23.15 12.48
C ALA A 252 -4.25 -23.05 11.26
N ALA A 253 -4.30 -21.93 10.55
CA ALA A 253 -3.36 -21.64 9.48
C ALA A 253 -1.93 -21.78 10.06
N GLN A 254 -1.26 -22.86 9.66
CA GLN A 254 0.06 -23.20 10.16
C GLN A 254 1.08 -22.22 9.58
N CYS A 255 1.74 -21.44 10.44
CA CYS A 255 2.98 -20.75 10.07
C CYS A 255 4.08 -21.80 9.75
N PRO A 256 4.82 -21.68 8.64
CA PRO A 256 5.99 -22.50 8.42
C PRO A 256 7.13 -22.05 9.35
N TYR A 257 7.50 -22.95 10.26
CA TYR A 257 8.75 -23.10 11.01
C TYR A 257 9.70 -21.89 11.15
N ALA A 258 9.90 -21.45 12.40
CA ALA A 258 11.18 -20.90 12.84
C ALA A 258 12.26 -21.97 12.67
N ARG A 259 13.17 -21.81 11.68
CA ARG A 259 14.46 -22.48 11.77
C ARG A 259 15.31 -21.67 12.75
N ARG A 260 15.87 -22.31 13.77
CA ARG A 260 17.12 -21.82 14.36
C ARG A 260 18.10 -21.71 13.21
N GLN A 261 18.30 -20.50 12.69
CA GLN A 261 19.43 -20.28 11.82
C GLN A 261 20.67 -20.51 12.69
N THR A 262 21.54 -21.42 12.23
CA THR A 262 22.89 -21.55 12.80
C THR A 262 23.45 -20.13 12.88
N PRO A 263 23.95 -19.67 14.06
CA PRO A 263 24.41 -18.30 14.19
C PRO A 263 25.42 -18.03 13.06
N PRO A 264 25.22 -17.01 12.21
CA PRO A 264 26.29 -16.59 11.32
C PRO A 264 27.55 -16.35 12.15
N ARG A 265 28.70 -16.75 11.61
CA ARG A 265 30.01 -16.55 12.28
C ARG A 265 30.07 -15.12 12.80
N ARG A 266 30.51 -14.93 14.05
CA ARG A 266 30.79 -13.60 14.63
C ARG A 266 31.56 -12.78 13.60
N GLN A 267 30.89 -11.84 12.97
CA GLN A 267 31.52 -10.91 12.05
C GLN A 267 32.08 -9.77 12.90
N LEU A 268 33.39 -9.61 12.87
CA LEU A 268 34.05 -8.46 13.49
C LEU A 268 33.67 -7.22 12.67
N LEU A 269 33.36 -6.12 13.37
CA LEU A 269 33.04 -4.84 12.76
C LEU A 269 34.27 -4.35 11.97
N PRO A 270 34.15 -3.98 10.67
CA PRO A 270 35.23 -3.36 9.90
C PRO A 270 35.56 -1.94 10.40
N ASP A 271 36.67 -1.36 9.92
CA ASP A 271 37.21 -0.02 10.31
C ASP A 271 36.31 1.19 9.97
N SER A 272 35.06 0.96 9.57
CA SER A 272 34.02 1.99 9.50
C SER A 272 33.33 2.08 10.87
N PRO A 273 33.01 3.29 11.39
CA PRO A 273 32.26 3.40 12.63
C PRO A 273 30.87 2.74 12.52
N TRP A 274 30.38 2.53 11.29
CA TRP A 274 29.12 1.89 11.00
C TRP A 274 29.30 0.54 10.31
N THR A 275 28.57 -0.46 10.81
CA THR A 275 28.36 -1.73 10.13
C THR A 275 26.90 -1.88 9.79
N LYS A 276 26.61 -2.21 8.53
CA LYS A 276 25.26 -2.51 8.08
C LYS A 276 25.00 -4.01 8.25
N LEU A 277 23.83 -4.37 8.79
CA LEU A 277 23.40 -5.77 8.90
C LEU A 277 22.65 -6.18 7.63
N ASP A 278 23.35 -6.87 6.72
CA ASP A 278 22.82 -7.21 5.39
C ASP A 278 21.83 -8.40 5.39
N ASP A 279 21.87 -9.25 6.41
CA ASP A 279 20.98 -10.41 6.55
C ASP A 279 19.55 -10.05 7.03
N ILE A 280 19.31 -8.77 7.31
CA ILE A 280 18.02 -8.22 7.74
C ILE A 280 17.37 -7.50 6.56
N LEU A 281 16.07 -7.72 6.37
CA LEU A 281 15.29 -7.05 5.33
C LEU A 281 15.38 -5.51 5.48
N PRO A 282 15.45 -4.74 4.37
CA PRO A 282 15.71 -3.30 4.42
C PRO A 282 14.55 -2.48 5.01
N ASP A 283 13.33 -3.02 4.99
CA ASP A 283 12.12 -2.36 5.51
C ASP A 283 12.05 -2.50 7.04
N ILE A 284 12.89 -1.74 7.75
CA ILE A 284 12.92 -1.73 9.22
C ILE A 284 11.76 -0.88 9.74
N MET A 285 10.91 -1.48 10.56
CA MET A 285 9.73 -0.87 11.15
C MET A 285 9.95 -0.35 12.56
N ASP A 286 10.78 -1.03 13.36
CA ASP A 286 11.11 -0.60 14.72
C ASP A 286 12.45 -1.21 15.14
N VAL A 287 13.18 -0.49 16.00
CA VAL A 287 14.35 -1.00 16.73
C VAL A 287 14.12 -0.69 18.21
N ARG A 288 14.00 -1.74 19.02
CA ARG A 288 13.68 -1.63 20.45
C ARG A 288 14.82 -2.17 21.29
N GLY A 289 15.41 -1.28 22.09
CA GLY A 289 16.27 -1.67 23.20
C GLY A 289 15.45 -2.21 24.35
N LEU A 290 15.77 -3.42 24.80
CA LEU A 290 15.32 -4.01 26.04
C LEU A 290 16.52 -4.20 26.97
N PRO A 291 16.30 -4.37 28.28
CA PRO A 291 17.41 -4.64 29.19
C PRO A 291 18.23 -5.89 28.77
N GLU A 292 17.60 -6.91 28.21
CA GLU A 292 18.24 -8.19 27.85
C GLU A 292 18.89 -8.18 26.45
N GLY A 293 18.59 -7.20 25.61
CA GLY A 293 19.01 -7.20 24.21
C GLY A 293 18.20 -6.24 23.34
N VAL A 294 18.27 -6.41 22.02
CA VAL A 294 17.61 -5.55 21.04
C VAL A 294 16.69 -6.37 20.15
N TRP A 295 15.45 -5.91 19.99
CA TRP A 295 14.59 -6.35 18.90
C TRP A 295 14.76 -5.44 17.69
N VAL A 296 15.04 -6.05 16.55
CA VAL A 296 14.91 -5.40 15.24
C VAL A 296 13.68 -5.97 14.57
N VAL A 297 12.73 -5.11 14.21
CA VAL A 297 11.50 -5.52 13.54
C VAL A 297 11.55 -5.00 12.12
N SER A 298 11.52 -5.93 11.17
CA SER A 298 11.31 -5.64 9.75
C SER A 298 9.84 -5.85 9.38
N LYS A 299 9.50 -5.47 8.15
CA LYS A 299 8.16 -5.65 7.60
C LYS A 299 7.62 -7.08 7.65
N TYR A 300 8.45 -8.11 7.68
CA TYR A 300 7.99 -9.50 7.62
C TYR A 300 8.54 -10.39 8.74
N ALA A 301 9.47 -9.86 9.54
CA ALA A 301 10.14 -10.65 10.56
C ALA A 301 10.66 -9.78 11.71
N GLY A 302 10.60 -10.33 12.91
CA GLY A 302 11.28 -9.82 14.09
C GLY A 302 12.56 -10.62 14.36
N PHE A 303 13.63 -9.92 14.70
CA PHE A 303 14.95 -10.49 14.96
C PHE A 303 15.40 -10.10 16.37
N TRP A 304 15.72 -11.10 17.20
CA TRP A 304 16.17 -10.89 18.58
C TRP A 304 17.69 -10.97 18.67
N PHE A 305 18.32 -9.93 19.23
CA PHE A 305 19.76 -9.83 19.43
C PHE A 305 20.08 -9.74 20.92
N PRO A 306 20.49 -10.85 21.57
CA PRO A 306 20.89 -10.83 22.97
C PRO A 306 22.33 -10.28 23.12
N GLY A 307 22.49 -9.23 23.92
CA GLY A 307 23.81 -8.66 24.24
C GLY A 307 24.59 -8.14 23.02
N ARG A 308 25.92 -8.35 23.01
CA ARG A 308 26.85 -7.84 21.97
C ARG A 308 26.85 -8.59 20.64
N ALA A 309 26.00 -9.61 20.47
CA ALA A 309 26.02 -10.40 19.24
C ALA A 309 25.31 -9.65 18.10
N LEU A 310 25.96 -9.53 16.94
CA LEU A 310 25.37 -9.01 15.71
C LEU A 310 24.67 -10.09 14.87
N ALA A 311 24.56 -11.29 15.43
CA ALA A 311 23.80 -12.39 14.87
C ALA A 311 22.51 -12.55 15.69
N PRO A 312 21.33 -12.65 15.03
CA PRO A 312 20.09 -12.82 15.76
C PRO A 312 20.07 -14.21 16.41
N ALA A 313 19.72 -14.27 17.69
CA ALA A 313 19.51 -15.53 18.39
C ALA A 313 18.15 -16.15 18.05
N ALA A 314 17.20 -15.33 17.59
CA ALA A 314 15.93 -15.81 17.08
C ALA A 314 15.40 -14.93 15.95
N LYS A 315 14.64 -15.56 15.06
CA LYS A 315 13.87 -14.94 13.98
C LYS A 315 12.44 -15.43 14.09
N ILE A 316 11.50 -14.49 14.09
CA ILE A 316 10.07 -14.78 14.06
C ILE A 316 9.55 -14.21 12.74
N GLU A 317 8.99 -15.07 11.89
CA GLU A 317 8.39 -14.67 10.61
C GLU A 317 6.88 -14.54 10.74
N PHE A 318 6.30 -13.54 10.07
CA PHE A 318 4.89 -13.23 10.14
C PHE A 318 4.23 -13.40 8.77
N HIS A 319 3.07 -14.06 8.74
CA HIS A 319 2.23 -14.17 7.54
C HIS A 319 1.36 -12.91 7.44
N GLY A 320 1.88 -11.93 6.72
CA GLY A 320 1.33 -10.59 6.66
C GLY A 320 2.43 -9.58 6.91
N ALA A 321 2.39 -8.46 6.19
CA ALA A 321 3.36 -7.41 6.43
C ALA A 321 3.01 -6.67 7.72
N VAL A 322 3.94 -6.69 8.66
CA VAL A 322 4.02 -5.88 9.86
C VAL A 322 4.43 -4.50 9.43
N PHE A 323 3.70 -3.46 9.82
CA PHE A 323 3.86 -2.17 9.16
C PHE A 323 3.88 -0.95 10.07
N GLU A 324 3.56 -1.05 11.36
CA GLU A 324 3.51 0.16 12.20
C GLU A 324 4.10 -0.07 13.59
N ALA A 325 3.54 -1.00 14.36
CA ALA A 325 3.84 -1.08 15.78
C ALA A 325 4.40 -2.43 16.22
N ALA A 326 5.33 -2.38 17.17
CA ALA A 326 5.87 -3.55 17.85
C ALA A 326 5.89 -3.32 19.36
N ALA A 327 5.83 -4.36 20.18
CA ALA A 327 6.09 -4.32 21.61
C ALA A 327 6.54 -5.69 22.08
N GLY A 328 7.28 -5.82 23.17
CA GLY A 328 7.70 -7.15 23.59
C GLY A 328 8.62 -7.19 24.77
N THR A 329 8.97 -8.41 25.14
CA THR A 329 9.99 -8.78 26.12
C THR A 329 11.11 -9.53 25.39
N ALA A 330 12.12 -10.01 26.13
CA ALA A 330 13.16 -10.86 25.57
C ALA A 330 12.61 -12.19 24.97
N GLU A 331 11.44 -12.64 25.40
CA GLU A 331 10.86 -13.92 25.00
C GLU A 331 9.71 -13.78 23.99
N GLU A 332 9.06 -12.62 23.96
CA GLU A 332 7.81 -12.42 23.22
C GLU A 332 7.82 -11.11 22.46
N LEU A 333 7.22 -11.12 21.28
CA LEU A 333 7.07 -9.96 20.41
C LEU A 333 5.62 -9.87 19.93
N PHE A 334 4.98 -8.75 20.19
CA PHE A 334 3.68 -8.35 19.67
C PHE A 334 3.87 -7.39 18.50
N LEU A 335 3.14 -7.59 17.42
CA LEU A 335 3.21 -6.79 16.21
C LEU A 335 1.82 -6.36 15.76
N GLY A 336 1.73 -5.17 15.17
CA GLY A 336 0.51 -4.58 14.61
C GLY A 336 0.64 -4.26 13.11
N GLY A 337 -0.44 -4.46 12.36
CA GLY A 337 -0.53 -4.27 10.92
C GLY A 337 -1.57 -3.22 10.51
N TRP A 338 -1.55 -2.80 9.23
CA TRP A 338 -2.47 -1.82 8.65
C TRP A 338 -3.91 -2.30 8.52
N ASP A 339 -4.09 -3.62 8.49
CA ASP A 339 -5.38 -4.29 8.49
C ASP A 339 -6.01 -4.36 9.88
N GLY A 340 -5.36 -3.78 10.90
CA GLY A 340 -5.74 -3.96 12.31
C GLY A 340 -5.32 -5.33 12.86
N GLY A 341 -4.61 -6.13 12.06
CA GLY A 341 -4.08 -7.42 12.47
C GLY A 341 -3.05 -7.24 13.58
N MET A 342 -3.12 -8.13 14.57
CA MET A 342 -2.12 -8.22 15.63
C MET A 342 -1.61 -9.65 15.75
N TRP A 343 -0.32 -9.79 16.00
CA TRP A 343 0.34 -11.08 16.09
C TRP A 343 1.25 -11.12 17.32
N ARG A 344 1.22 -12.23 18.04
CA ARG A 344 2.15 -12.55 19.14
C ARG A 344 3.07 -13.65 18.67
N GLY A 345 4.36 -13.35 18.57
CA GLY A 345 5.43 -14.30 18.34
C GLY A 345 6.22 -14.57 19.62
N ARG A 346 6.83 -15.76 19.70
CA ARG A 346 7.70 -16.15 20.83
C ARG A 346 9.04 -16.67 20.31
N VAL A 347 10.09 -16.39 21.07
CA VAL A 347 11.49 -16.75 20.76
C VAL A 347 11.74 -18.27 20.83
N ASP A 348 10.92 -18.98 21.59
CA ASP A 348 10.96 -20.45 21.70
C ASP A 348 10.47 -21.18 20.44
N GLY A 349 10.00 -20.44 19.43
CA GLY A 349 9.49 -21.00 18.19
C GLY A 349 8.06 -21.54 18.31
N ALA A 350 7.35 -21.25 19.41
CA ALA A 350 5.92 -21.51 19.50
C ALA A 350 5.17 -20.84 18.34
N PRO A 351 4.06 -21.44 17.87
CA PRO A 351 3.29 -20.88 16.77
C PRO A 351 2.86 -19.45 17.10
N CYS A 352 2.98 -18.55 16.13
CA CYS A 352 2.48 -17.19 16.29
C CYS A 352 0.98 -17.24 16.52
N VAL A 353 0.52 -16.64 17.62
CA VAL A 353 -0.89 -16.60 17.98
C VAL A 353 -1.41 -15.20 17.68
N GLN A 354 -2.60 -15.11 17.13
CA GLN A 354 -3.31 -13.82 17.09
C GLN A 354 -3.95 -13.61 18.46
N PRO A 355 -3.54 -12.61 19.26
CA PRO A 355 -4.38 -12.15 20.38
C PRO A 355 -5.76 -11.77 19.83
N PRO A 356 -6.83 -11.77 20.66
CA PRO A 356 -8.19 -11.60 20.17
C PRO A 356 -8.30 -10.42 19.20
N PRO A 357 -8.62 -10.65 17.91
CA PRO A 357 -8.90 -9.56 17.01
C PRO A 357 -10.24 -8.96 17.41
N THR A 358 -10.34 -7.63 17.45
CA THR A 358 -11.64 -6.96 17.31
C THR A 358 -11.81 -6.61 15.84
N GLY A 359 -12.78 -7.26 15.20
CA GLY A 359 -13.15 -7.05 13.80
C GLY A 359 -13.87 -5.71 13.60
N PHE A 360 -13.12 -4.62 13.52
CA PHE A 360 -13.63 -3.32 13.10
C PHE A 360 -12.67 -2.63 12.13
N GLY A 361 -12.68 -3.07 10.86
CA GLY A 361 -12.16 -2.28 9.73
C GLY A 361 -10.66 -2.36 9.46
N ARG A 362 -10.29 -1.91 8.25
CA ARG A 362 -8.90 -1.86 7.71
C ARG A 362 -8.11 -0.67 8.29
N VAL A 363 -8.08 -0.52 9.60
CA VAL A 363 -7.42 0.61 10.28
C VAL A 363 -6.17 0.14 10.99
N GLY A 364 -5.05 0.81 10.70
CA GLY A 364 -3.73 0.45 11.21
C GLY A 364 -3.53 0.72 12.70
N VAL A 365 -2.65 -0.08 13.29
CA VAL A 365 -2.21 0.05 14.68
C VAL A 365 -1.02 1.00 14.75
N ASP A 366 -1.26 2.26 15.12
CA ASP A 366 -0.24 3.32 15.16
C ASP A 366 0.87 3.04 16.20
N ALA A 367 0.53 2.45 17.36
CA ALA A 367 1.52 2.11 18.39
C ALA A 367 1.09 0.93 19.26
N LEU A 368 2.08 0.19 19.79
CA LEU A 368 1.93 -0.91 20.72
C LEU A 368 2.89 -0.77 21.89
N ALA A 369 2.42 -1.17 23.06
CA ALA A 369 3.24 -1.31 24.24
C ALA A 369 2.75 -2.46 25.13
N TRP A 370 3.67 -3.21 25.72
CA TRP A 370 3.37 -4.37 26.55
C TRP A 370 3.96 -4.19 27.94
N ARG A 371 3.17 -4.43 28.99
CA ARG A 371 3.63 -4.38 30.38
C ARG A 371 2.74 -5.23 31.28
N GLU A 372 3.35 -6.06 32.13
CA GLU A 372 2.66 -6.81 33.20
C GLU A 372 1.39 -7.56 32.73
N GLY A 373 1.50 -8.31 31.62
CA GLY A 373 0.36 -9.09 31.08
C GLY A 373 -0.72 -8.24 30.39
N THR A 374 -0.46 -6.95 30.18
CA THR A 374 -1.38 -6.01 29.52
C THR A 374 -0.74 -5.45 28.26
N LEU A 375 -1.44 -5.61 27.14
CA LEU A 375 -1.13 -4.97 25.87
C LEU A 375 -1.91 -3.66 25.76
N TYR A 376 -1.23 -2.61 25.34
CA TYR A 376 -1.81 -1.31 25.04
C TYR A 376 -1.60 -1.03 23.55
N ALA A 377 -2.63 -0.50 22.89
CA ALA A 377 -2.60 -0.18 21.48
C ALA A 377 -3.19 1.21 21.22
N ALA A 378 -2.46 2.04 20.47
CA ALA A 378 -3.07 3.17 19.78
C ALA A 378 -3.59 2.66 18.44
N TRP A 379 -4.91 2.64 18.27
CA TRP A 379 -5.59 2.01 17.15
C TRP A 379 -6.88 2.77 16.83
N ASP A 380 -7.11 3.05 15.55
CA ASP A 380 -8.21 3.91 15.08
C ASP A 380 -8.25 5.29 15.76
N GLY A 381 -7.05 5.83 16.00
CA GLY A 381 -6.87 7.11 16.71
C GLY A 381 -7.28 7.11 18.18
N SER A 382 -7.61 5.95 18.73
CA SER A 382 -8.04 5.77 20.12
C SER A 382 -7.06 4.88 20.87
N LEU A 383 -7.12 4.91 22.20
CA LEU A 383 -6.31 4.03 23.03
C LEU A 383 -7.11 2.81 23.47
N TRP A 384 -6.50 1.65 23.38
CA TRP A 384 -7.10 0.36 23.71
C TRP A 384 -6.18 -0.43 24.64
N THR A 385 -6.77 -1.28 25.46
CA THR A 385 -6.07 -2.19 26.35
C THR A 385 -6.65 -3.60 26.27
N TRP A 386 -5.78 -4.59 26.31
CA TRP A 386 -6.14 -6.00 26.40
C TRP A 386 -5.27 -6.67 27.45
N ARG A 387 -5.91 -7.35 28.40
CA ARG A 387 -5.21 -8.14 29.41
C ARG A 387 -5.22 -9.60 29.01
N GLU A 388 -4.11 -10.28 29.25
CA GLU A 388 -3.99 -11.71 28.98
C GLU A 388 -5.10 -12.49 29.71
N GLY A 389 -5.76 -13.39 28.99
CA GLY A 389 -6.91 -14.15 29.49
C GLY A 389 -8.26 -13.44 29.35
N GLN A 390 -8.31 -12.14 28.99
CA GLN A 390 -9.58 -11.48 28.67
C GLN A 390 -9.99 -11.75 27.21
N PRO A 391 -11.30 -11.90 26.93
CA PRO A 391 -11.78 -12.24 25.60
C PRO A 391 -11.82 -11.05 24.63
N ALA A 392 -11.71 -9.81 25.11
CA ALA A 392 -11.91 -8.62 24.29
C ALA A 392 -11.04 -7.43 24.74
N TRP A 393 -10.82 -6.50 23.81
CA TRP A 393 -10.18 -5.22 24.06
C TRP A 393 -11.13 -4.25 24.75
N THR A 394 -10.59 -3.40 25.63
CA THR A 394 -11.30 -2.31 26.29
C THR A 394 -10.76 -0.98 25.79
N ARG A 395 -11.64 -0.07 25.35
CA ARG A 395 -11.25 1.29 24.99
C ARG A 395 -10.94 2.10 26.24
N LEU A 396 -9.87 2.86 26.21
CA LEU A 396 -9.51 3.83 27.24
C LEU A 396 -9.94 5.23 26.77
N ASP A 397 -10.91 5.82 27.46
CA ASP A 397 -11.38 7.17 27.17
C ASP A 397 -10.38 8.18 27.74
N VAL A 398 -9.57 8.74 26.86
CA VAL A 398 -8.47 9.62 27.26
C VAL A 398 -9.02 11.03 27.52
N SER A 399 -9.71 11.62 26.54
CA SER A 399 -10.51 12.85 26.65
C SER A 399 -11.07 13.19 25.26
N SER A 400 -12.15 13.95 25.20
CA SER A 400 -12.79 14.36 23.94
C SER A 400 -11.92 15.28 23.08
N SER A 401 -10.93 15.94 23.65
CA SER A 401 -10.01 16.86 22.96
C SER A 401 -8.71 16.23 22.50
N ALA A 402 -8.59 14.89 22.50
CA ALA A 402 -7.32 14.18 22.20
C ALA A 402 -6.94 14.24 20.74
N GLY A 403 -7.95 14.42 19.89
CA GLY A 403 -7.85 14.07 18.50
C GLY A 403 -7.39 12.63 18.32
N ARG A 404 -6.53 12.41 17.33
CA ARG A 404 -5.97 11.11 17.00
C ARG A 404 -4.76 10.80 17.88
N LEU A 405 -4.84 9.72 18.65
CA LEU A 405 -3.72 9.15 19.41
C LEU A 405 -2.89 8.24 18.52
N THR A 406 -1.57 8.41 18.55
CA THR A 406 -0.60 7.69 17.71
C THR A 406 0.55 7.09 18.51
N ALA A 407 0.64 7.34 19.81
CA ALA A 407 1.69 6.79 20.66
C ALA A 407 1.14 6.39 22.04
N VAL A 408 1.70 5.33 22.63
CA VAL A 408 1.38 4.88 23.99
C VAL A 408 2.62 4.38 24.70
N LEU A 409 2.74 4.69 25.99
CA LEU A 409 3.80 4.17 26.86
C LEU A 409 3.27 3.90 28.29
N PRO A 410 3.18 2.63 28.73
CA PRO A 410 3.05 2.25 30.12
C PRO A 410 4.44 2.31 30.79
N ALA A 411 4.72 3.40 31.49
CA ALA A 411 6.03 3.70 32.08
C ALA A 411 6.34 2.90 33.36
N GLY A 412 7.63 2.90 33.73
CA GLY A 412 8.26 2.28 34.90
C GLY A 412 7.41 2.26 36.17
N ASP A 413 6.94 3.45 36.47
CA ASP A 413 6.23 3.90 37.66
C ASP A 413 4.72 3.60 37.62
N LYS A 414 4.26 2.81 36.65
CA LYS A 414 2.84 2.51 36.36
C LYS A 414 2.05 3.72 35.83
N THR A 415 2.71 4.82 35.49
CA THR A 415 2.07 5.92 34.76
C THR A 415 1.82 5.50 33.31
N LEU A 416 0.59 5.69 32.82
CA LEU A 416 0.27 5.51 31.42
C LEU A 416 0.32 6.85 30.69
N TRP A 417 1.07 6.88 29.59
CA TRP A 417 1.20 8.02 28.70
C TRP A 417 0.54 7.73 27.36
N ALA A 418 -0.16 8.73 26.82
CA ALA A 418 -0.76 8.68 25.49
C ALA A 418 -0.35 9.94 24.71
N GLY A 419 0.16 9.76 23.51
CA GLY A 419 0.59 10.83 22.62
C GLY A 419 -0.23 10.83 21.34
N GLY A 420 -0.47 12.01 20.78
CA GLY A 420 -1.23 12.15 19.55
C GLY A 420 -1.05 13.49 18.88
N TRP A 421 -2.03 13.85 18.06
CA TRP A 421 -2.01 15.08 17.27
C TRP A 421 -2.24 16.33 18.11
N GLU A 422 -3.01 16.21 19.19
CA GLU A 422 -3.30 17.33 20.09
C GLU A 422 -2.33 17.43 21.28
N GLY A 423 -1.31 16.55 21.34
CA GLY A 423 -0.22 16.62 22.32
C GLY A 423 -0.03 15.36 23.16
N LEU A 424 0.46 15.54 24.38
CA LEU A 424 0.88 14.46 25.29
C LEU A 424 0.06 14.46 26.57
N TRP A 425 -0.52 13.31 26.88
CA TRP A 425 -1.46 13.12 27.96
C TRP A 425 -0.97 12.04 28.93
N ARG A 426 -1.25 12.26 30.22
CA ARG A 426 -0.83 11.42 31.34
C ARG A 426 -2.06 10.92 32.10
N GLN A 427 -2.10 9.63 32.40
CA GLN A 427 -3.13 9.07 33.25
C GLN A 427 -2.89 9.45 34.72
N GLU A 428 -3.93 9.92 35.39
CA GLU A 428 -3.96 10.27 36.81
C GLU A 428 -5.19 9.62 37.49
N ALA A 429 -5.24 9.63 38.83
CA ALA A 429 -6.28 8.93 39.60
C ALA A 429 -7.73 9.35 39.28
N GLY A 430 -7.94 10.50 38.65
CA GLY A 430 -9.25 11.05 38.27
C GLY A 430 -9.50 11.16 36.75
N GLY A 431 -8.64 10.59 35.90
CA GLY A 431 -8.77 10.68 34.45
C GLY A 431 -7.43 10.93 33.76
N TRP A 432 -7.43 11.83 32.79
CA TRP A 432 -6.22 12.18 32.04
C TRP A 432 -5.94 13.67 32.10
N ARG A 433 -4.66 13.99 32.23
CA ARG A 433 -4.14 15.34 32.23
C ARG A 433 -3.30 15.57 30.98
N GLN A 434 -3.59 16.64 30.25
CA GLN A 434 -2.70 17.10 29.19
C GLN A 434 -1.46 17.74 29.81
N VAL A 435 -0.29 17.16 29.53
CA VAL A 435 1.01 17.62 30.04
C VAL A 435 1.69 18.53 29.03
N TRP A 436 1.45 18.29 27.74
CA TRP A 436 1.98 19.12 26.66
C TRP A 436 0.94 19.29 25.56
N LYS A 437 0.92 20.49 24.99
CA LYS A 437 0.14 20.86 23.82
C LYS A 437 1.09 21.52 22.83
N GLY A 438 1.13 21.02 21.60
CA GLY A 438 1.93 21.62 20.53
C GLY A 438 1.55 23.08 20.29
N ARG A 439 2.50 23.87 19.82
CA ARG A 439 2.35 25.30 19.49
C ARG A 439 1.71 25.51 18.11
N GLY A 440 1.37 24.45 17.37
CA GLY A 440 0.66 24.51 16.10
C GLY A 440 0.29 23.13 15.52
N GLU A 441 -0.38 23.12 14.38
CA GLU A 441 -0.94 21.91 13.74
C GLU A 441 0.11 20.85 13.32
N ARG A 442 1.40 21.21 13.29
CA ARG A 442 2.49 20.31 12.91
C ARG A 442 3.22 19.70 14.11
N GLU A 443 2.96 20.18 15.32
CA GLU A 443 3.63 19.75 16.55
C GLU A 443 2.85 18.61 17.22
N ARG A 444 2.91 17.43 16.61
CA ARG A 444 2.32 16.19 17.13
C ARG A 444 3.35 15.29 17.79
N VAL A 445 2.90 14.40 18.67
CA VAL A 445 3.75 13.36 19.26
C VAL A 445 3.96 12.23 18.25
N SER A 446 5.22 11.94 17.91
CA SER A 446 5.61 10.89 16.96
C SER A 446 5.88 9.55 17.64
N PHE A 447 6.53 9.56 18.81
CA PHE A 447 6.79 8.35 19.61
C PHE A 447 6.89 8.67 21.09
N LEU A 448 6.76 7.61 21.90
CA LEU A 448 7.03 7.62 23.33
C LEU A 448 8.00 6.48 23.68
N ARG A 449 9.04 6.79 24.43
CA ARG A 449 10.04 5.81 24.90
C ARG A 449 10.39 6.07 26.36
N GLU A 450 10.58 4.99 27.11
CA GLU A 450 11.16 5.08 28.46
C GLU A 450 12.68 5.20 28.33
N GLY A 451 13.25 6.19 29.02
CA GLY A 451 14.67 6.42 29.16
C GLY A 451 15.20 5.88 30.48
N GLU A 452 16.49 6.12 30.77
CA GLU A 452 17.05 5.73 32.06
C GLU A 452 16.44 6.53 33.21
N ARG A 453 16.41 5.93 34.41
CA ARG A 453 15.93 6.55 35.66
C ARG A 453 14.48 7.02 35.61
N GLY A 454 13.64 6.37 34.79
CA GLY A 454 12.22 6.68 34.69
C GLY A 454 11.90 7.93 33.85
N ARG A 455 12.89 8.45 33.10
CA ARG A 455 12.64 9.49 32.12
C ARG A 455 11.69 9.01 31.02
N VAL A 456 10.94 9.94 30.45
CA VAL A 456 10.12 9.68 29.26
C VAL A 456 10.58 10.58 28.12
N PHE A 457 10.94 9.95 27.01
CA PHE A 457 11.33 10.62 25.77
C PHE A 457 10.11 10.73 24.86
N VAL A 458 9.86 11.95 24.39
CA VAL A 458 8.69 12.28 23.58
C VAL A 458 9.20 12.93 22.30
N GLY A 459 9.18 12.16 21.22
CA GLY A 459 9.46 12.70 19.90
C GLY A 459 8.32 13.58 19.44
N THR A 460 8.65 14.74 18.88
CA THR A 460 7.68 15.68 18.34
C THR A 460 8.10 16.17 16.95
N GLY A 461 7.19 16.89 16.29
CA GLY A 461 7.51 17.61 15.05
C GLY A 461 8.50 18.77 15.23
N ASP A 462 8.77 19.18 16.47
CA ASP A 462 9.64 20.32 16.84
C ASP A 462 10.70 19.93 17.88
N GLY A 463 11.21 18.70 17.83
CA GLY A 463 12.30 18.25 18.68
C GLY A 463 11.92 17.09 19.59
N LEU A 464 12.78 16.86 20.58
CA LEU A 464 12.66 15.81 21.58
C LEU A 464 12.40 16.42 22.95
N LEU A 465 11.26 16.11 23.57
CA LEU A 465 10.99 16.49 24.95
C LEU A 465 11.45 15.38 25.89
N ILE A 466 12.11 15.75 26.98
CA ILE A 466 12.50 14.85 28.07
C ILE A 466 11.66 15.18 29.28
N LEU A 467 10.97 14.17 29.82
CA LEU A 467 10.17 14.30 31.02
C LEU A 467 10.79 13.56 32.19
N GLU A 468 10.77 14.21 33.36
CA GLU A 468 11.11 13.65 34.68
C GLU A 468 9.97 13.98 35.65
N ASP A 469 9.54 13.00 36.45
CA ASP A 469 8.44 13.14 37.41
C ASP A 469 7.17 13.79 36.81
N GLY A 470 6.90 13.47 35.54
CA GLY A 470 5.75 13.97 34.78
C GLY A 470 5.84 15.44 34.33
N ARG A 471 7.01 16.08 34.43
CA ARG A 471 7.27 17.43 33.94
C ARG A 471 8.31 17.42 32.84
N ILE A 472 8.18 18.32 31.86
CA ILE A 472 9.21 18.54 30.85
C ILE A 472 10.40 19.23 31.52
N VAL A 473 11.57 18.62 31.46
CA VAL A 473 12.82 19.15 32.02
C VAL A 473 13.78 19.64 30.92
N GLU A 474 13.73 19.02 29.74
CA GLU A 474 14.56 19.42 28.60
C GLU A 474 13.76 19.38 27.30
N HIS A 475 14.13 20.28 26.38
CA HIS A 475 13.68 20.30 25.00
C HIS A 475 14.93 20.33 24.11
N LEU A 476 15.21 19.20 23.48
CA LEU A 476 16.40 19.00 22.66
C LEU A 476 16.04 19.02 21.18
N PHE A 477 17.00 19.38 20.32
CA PHE A 477 16.81 19.41 18.87
C PHE A 477 15.63 20.26 18.39
N GLU A 478 15.40 21.43 19.01
CA GLU A 478 14.36 22.38 18.59
C GLU A 478 14.42 22.67 17.08
N GLY A 479 13.25 22.74 16.42
CA GLY A 479 13.11 22.91 14.98
C GLY A 479 13.29 21.63 14.14
N GLN A 480 13.58 20.49 14.76
CA GLN A 480 13.80 19.21 14.06
C GLN A 480 12.64 18.25 14.27
N TRP A 481 12.17 17.58 13.21
CA TRP A 481 11.17 16.53 13.39
C TRP A 481 11.89 15.25 13.80
N ILE A 482 11.72 14.84 15.06
CA ILE A 482 12.38 13.65 15.61
C ILE A 482 11.47 12.42 15.48
N GLY A 483 11.92 11.44 14.70
CA GLY A 483 11.22 10.18 14.45
C GLY A 483 11.64 9.03 15.38
N ALA A 484 12.87 9.10 15.91
CA ALA A 484 13.39 8.14 16.88
C ALA A 484 14.48 8.80 17.73
N ALA A 485 14.63 8.38 18.98
CA ALA A 485 15.71 8.84 19.84
C ALA A 485 16.14 7.77 20.84
N ALA A 486 17.38 7.86 21.30
CA ALA A 486 17.92 7.06 22.40
C ALA A 486 18.89 7.89 23.23
N GLU A 487 18.96 7.57 24.52
CA GLU A 487 20.01 8.10 25.37
C GLU A 487 21.34 7.43 25.05
N ALA A 488 22.39 8.24 24.99
CA ALA A 488 23.76 7.78 24.87
C ALA A 488 24.43 7.69 26.24
N PRO A 489 25.47 6.86 26.39
CA PRO A 489 26.29 6.88 27.60
C PRO A 489 26.81 8.29 27.91
N GLU A 490 26.97 8.59 29.21
CA GLU A 490 27.46 9.89 29.70
C GLU A 490 26.53 11.09 29.45
N GLY A 491 25.22 10.85 29.25
CA GLY A 491 24.20 11.90 29.17
C GLY A 491 24.12 12.61 27.81
N GLY A 492 24.60 11.98 26.74
CA GLY A 492 24.32 12.43 25.38
C GLY A 492 22.99 11.89 24.86
N PHE A 493 22.52 12.39 23.71
CA PHE A 493 21.31 11.88 23.06
C PHE A 493 21.52 11.66 21.57
N TRP A 494 21.06 10.52 21.07
CA TRP A 494 20.93 10.22 19.65
C TRP A 494 19.52 10.53 19.19
N ALA A 495 19.38 11.17 18.03
CA ALA A 495 18.07 11.45 17.44
C ALA A 495 18.11 11.29 15.92
N GLY A 496 17.07 10.64 15.37
CA GLY A 496 16.82 10.59 13.94
C GLY A 496 15.92 11.75 13.53
N SER A 497 16.49 12.74 12.85
CA SER A 497 15.78 13.88 12.27
C SER A 497 15.39 13.59 10.82
N TRP A 498 14.18 13.97 10.43
CA TRP A 498 13.75 13.91 9.03
C TRP A 498 14.57 14.86 8.13
N GLN A 499 14.92 16.05 8.65
CA GLN A 499 15.59 17.10 7.89
C GLN A 499 17.11 16.89 7.82
N GLU A 500 17.73 16.60 8.96
CA GLU A 500 19.20 16.65 9.09
C GLU A 500 19.85 15.25 9.15
N GLY A 501 19.03 14.20 9.15
CA GLY A 501 19.52 12.83 9.28
C GLY A 501 19.79 12.45 10.73
N LEU A 502 20.84 11.66 10.98
CA LEU A 502 21.22 11.25 12.32
C LEU A 502 21.93 12.39 13.05
N LEU A 503 21.42 12.73 14.23
CA LEU A 503 21.93 13.79 15.10
C LEU A 503 22.44 13.20 16.41
N PHE A 504 23.44 13.86 16.99
CA PHE A 504 23.90 13.60 18.34
C PHE A 504 23.97 14.91 19.13
N TRP A 505 23.45 14.91 20.34
CA TRP A 505 23.49 16.04 21.27
C TRP A 505 24.39 15.73 22.45
N LYS A 506 25.31 16.66 22.75
CA LYS A 506 26.16 16.64 23.95
C LYS A 506 26.65 18.06 24.23
N GLY A 507 26.69 18.44 25.51
CA GLY A 507 27.23 19.74 25.92
C GLY A 507 26.42 20.94 25.43
N GLY A 508 25.09 20.82 25.36
CA GLY A 508 24.20 21.94 25.00
C GLY A 508 24.03 22.20 23.50
N SER A 509 24.68 21.43 22.64
CA SER A 509 24.55 21.54 21.19
C SER A 509 24.38 20.17 20.55
N TRP A 510 23.81 20.15 19.35
CA TRP A 510 23.76 18.96 18.52
C TRP A 510 24.61 19.12 17.27
N HIS A 511 25.09 18.00 16.74
CA HIS A 511 25.79 17.95 15.47
C HIS A 511 25.28 16.77 14.63
N ARG A 512 25.39 16.91 13.32
CA ARG A 512 25.07 15.85 12.37
C ARG A 512 26.13 14.75 12.45
N VAL A 513 25.69 13.50 12.50
CA VAL A 513 26.56 12.34 12.45
C VAL A 513 26.46 11.74 11.04
N PRO A 514 27.57 11.65 10.30
CA PRO A 514 27.57 11.07 8.97
C PRO A 514 27.08 9.62 9.01
N LEU A 515 25.97 9.37 8.34
CA LEU A 515 25.45 8.05 8.04
C LEU A 515 25.03 8.04 6.57
N LYS A 516 25.70 7.23 5.75
CA LYS A 516 25.38 7.10 4.33
C LYS A 516 24.11 6.26 4.18
N THR A 517 22.99 6.94 4.28
CA THR A 517 21.66 6.45 3.90
C THR A 517 21.29 7.01 2.53
N GLY A 518 20.18 6.56 1.94
CA GLY A 518 19.60 7.24 0.78
C GLY A 518 19.17 8.68 1.08
N THR A 519 18.59 9.35 0.09
CA THR A 519 17.99 10.69 0.25
C THR A 519 16.81 10.64 1.24
N GLU A 520 16.80 11.55 2.22
CA GLU A 520 15.75 11.69 3.25
C GLU A 520 15.52 10.40 4.08
N PRO A 521 16.47 10.00 4.93
CA PRO A 521 16.32 8.79 5.75
C PRO A 521 15.16 8.90 6.74
N SER A 522 14.28 7.90 6.72
CA SER A 522 13.24 7.72 7.74
C SER A 522 13.77 6.79 8.83
N PHE A 523 14.13 7.36 9.99
CA PHE A 523 14.59 6.61 11.15
C PHE A 523 13.41 6.02 11.90
N THR A 524 13.36 4.69 11.98
CA THR A 524 12.23 3.96 12.57
C THR A 524 12.48 3.50 14.00
N GLY A 525 13.75 3.44 14.41
CA GLY A 525 14.12 3.19 15.79
C GLY A 525 15.60 3.44 16.02
N ILE A 526 15.93 3.94 17.21
CA ILE A 526 17.29 4.07 17.70
C ILE A 526 17.33 3.43 19.08
N ALA A 527 18.30 2.58 19.33
CA ALA A 527 18.51 1.95 20.64
C ALA A 527 20.00 1.87 20.96
N VAL A 528 20.33 2.04 22.23
CA VAL A 528 21.66 1.72 22.75
C VAL A 528 21.51 0.48 23.62
N ASP A 529 22.26 -0.58 23.30
CA ASP A 529 22.24 -1.79 24.11
C ASP A 529 23.11 -1.64 25.38
N ARG A 530 22.96 -2.58 26.33
CA ARG A 530 23.74 -2.58 27.59
C ARG A 530 25.25 -2.60 27.39
N ALA A 531 25.70 -2.96 26.21
CA ALA A 531 27.11 -3.06 25.90
C ALA A 531 27.65 -1.81 25.22
N GLY A 532 26.82 -0.76 25.10
CA GLY A 532 27.15 0.52 24.51
C GLY A 532 27.12 0.53 22.99
N VAL A 533 26.57 -0.51 22.33
CA VAL A 533 26.40 -0.53 20.87
C VAL A 533 25.16 0.27 20.51
N LEU A 534 25.32 1.18 19.56
CA LEU A 534 24.23 1.95 18.98
C LEU A 534 23.62 1.18 17.80
N TRP A 535 22.31 1.01 17.82
CA TRP A 535 21.50 0.38 16.79
C TRP A 535 20.59 1.42 16.15
N VAL A 536 20.64 1.53 14.82
CA VAL A 536 19.88 2.52 14.05
C VAL A 536 19.11 1.80 12.95
N GLY A 537 17.78 1.81 13.05
CA GLY A 537 16.89 1.34 12.01
C GLY A 537 16.53 2.45 11.04
N VAL A 538 16.68 2.19 9.75
CA VAL A 538 16.33 3.13 8.68
C VAL A 538 15.43 2.42 7.68
N TYR A 539 14.21 2.94 7.50
CA TYR A 539 13.24 2.36 6.58
C TYR A 539 13.78 2.34 5.15
N GLY A 540 13.65 1.20 4.47
CA GLY A 540 14.13 0.96 3.10
C GLY A 540 15.66 0.85 2.97
N SER A 541 16.41 1.03 4.07
CA SER A 541 17.87 1.01 4.04
C SER A 541 18.46 -0.13 4.87
N GLY A 542 17.80 -0.54 5.96
CA GLY A 542 18.23 -1.63 6.84
C GLY A 542 18.66 -1.13 8.23
N VAL A 543 19.42 -1.97 8.93
CA VAL A 543 19.97 -1.64 10.25
C VAL A 543 21.44 -1.34 10.17
N TYR A 544 21.83 -0.26 10.85
CA TYR A 544 23.20 0.16 11.05
C TYR A 544 23.56 0.05 12.53
N VAL A 545 24.72 -0.53 12.81
CA VAL A 545 25.25 -0.68 14.17
C VAL A 545 26.60 0.02 14.29
N ARG A 546 26.84 0.66 15.44
CA ARG A 546 28.11 1.29 15.79
C ARG A 546 28.55 0.81 17.18
N PRO A 547 29.80 0.32 17.37
CA PRO A 547 30.25 -0.24 18.65
C PRO A 547 30.34 0.76 19.80
N GLU A 548 30.56 2.04 19.50
CA GLU A 548 30.60 3.11 20.50
C GLU A 548 29.40 4.04 20.32
N ALA A 549 28.46 3.98 21.26
CA ALA A 549 27.35 4.92 21.35
C ALA A 549 27.79 6.32 21.82
N SER A 550 29.04 6.51 22.24
CA SER A 550 29.61 7.84 22.45
C SER A 550 30.03 8.42 21.09
N ALA A 551 29.65 9.68 20.81
CA ALA A 551 30.22 10.38 19.67
C ALA A 551 31.66 10.80 20.01
N ARG A 552 32.62 9.90 19.81
CA ARG A 552 33.96 10.34 19.40
C ARG A 552 33.82 10.77 17.95
N LEU A 553 33.85 12.07 17.75
CA LEU A 553 34.05 12.70 16.45
C LEU A 553 35.56 12.89 16.33
N ASP A 554 36.24 11.93 15.72
CA ASP A 554 37.66 12.11 15.34
C ASP A 554 37.75 12.93 14.06
#